data_AF-A0A7R9P5W7-F1
#
_entry.id   AF-A0A7R9P5W7-F1
#
_cell.length_a   1.000
_cell.length_b   1.000
_cell.length_c   1.000
_cell.angle_alpha   90.00
_cell.angle_beta   90.00
_cell.angle_gamma   90.00
#
_symmetry.space_group_name_H-M   'P 1'
#
loop_
_entity.id
_entity.type
_entity.pdbx_description
1 polymer ?
#
loop_
_entity_poly.entity_id
_entity_poly.type
_entity_poly.pdbx_seq_one_letter_code
_entity_poly.pdbx_strand_id
1 'polypeptide(L)'
;MKTVRRPYVFIFREEKDPVERALINLATAQVEYSEDQQAMVKVPNTFSVVTKHRGFLMQTLGDKEVHDWLYAINPLLAGQIRRQKEVK
;
A
#
# COMPACT_ATOMS: atom_id res chain seq x y z
N MET A 1 10.34 -7.53 -3.42
CA MET A 1 9.41 -7.08 -4.48
C MET A 1 8.01 -7.62 -4.15
N LYS A 2 6.94 -6.97 -4.60
CA LYS A 2 5.56 -7.37 -4.28
C LYS A 2 4.78 -7.58 -5.59
N THR A 3 3.95 -8.62 -5.66
CA THR A 3 3.11 -8.91 -6.83
C THR A 3 1.64 -8.96 -6.40
N VAL A 4 0.77 -8.25 -7.13
CA VAL A 4 -0.69 -8.28 -6.92
C VAL A 4 -1.28 -9.40 -7.79
N ARG A 5 -1.87 -10.42 -7.16
CA ARG A 5 -2.73 -11.41 -7.83
C ARG A 5 -4.07 -11.38 -7.14
N ARG A 6 -5.00 -10.62 -7.69
CA ARG A 6 -6.27 -10.31 -7.01
C ARG A 6 -6.96 -11.60 -6.51
N PRO A 7 -7.48 -11.62 -5.26
CA PRO A 7 -7.51 -10.53 -4.28
C PRO A 7 -6.28 -10.46 -3.34
N TYR A 8 -5.15 -11.08 -3.68
CA TYR A 8 -4.01 -11.20 -2.77
C TYR A 8 -2.80 -10.34 -3.18
N VAL A 9 -2.05 -9.90 -2.17
CA VAL A 9 -0.69 -9.34 -2.32
C VAL A 9 0.32 -10.28 -1.69
N PHE A 10 1.33 -10.62 -2.48
CA PHE A 10 2.47 -11.40 -2.05
C PHE A 10 3.65 -10.48 -1.74
N ILE A 11 4.31 -10.72 -0.61
CA ILE A 11 5.51 -9.98 -0.20
C ILE A 11 6.72 -10.92 -0.24
N PHE A 12 7.71 -10.53 -1.01
CA PHE A 12 9.02 -11.20 -1.13
C PHE A 12 10.13 -10.25 -0.67
N ARG A 13 11.24 -10.77 -0.14
CA ARG A 13 12.39 -9.93 0.25
C ARG A 13 12.97 -9.21 -0.95
N GLU A 14 13.10 -9.91 -2.07
CA GLU A 14 13.64 -9.42 -3.33
C GLU A 14 12.92 -10.11 -4.51
N GLU A 15 13.18 -9.68 -5.74
CA GLU A 15 12.45 -10.16 -6.94
C GLU A 15 12.64 -11.66 -7.20
N LYS A 16 13.82 -12.19 -6.90
CA LYS A 16 14.17 -13.61 -7.11
C LYS A 16 14.10 -14.44 -5.82
N ASP A 17 13.52 -13.90 -4.74
CA ASP A 17 13.36 -14.64 -3.49
C ASP A 17 12.36 -15.79 -3.69
N PRO A 18 12.78 -17.07 -3.56
CA PRO A 18 11.86 -18.19 -3.70
C PRO A 18 10.87 -18.29 -2.52
N VAL A 19 11.08 -17.51 -1.44
CA VAL A 19 10.28 -17.59 -0.22
C VAL A 19 9.25 -16.46 -0.15
N GLU A 20 7.98 -16.84 -0.12
CA GLU A 20 6.88 -15.94 0.23
C GLU A 20 6.94 -15.59 1.72
N ARG A 21 7.08 -14.29 2.04
CA ARG A 21 7.18 -13.83 3.43
C ARG A 21 5.86 -13.38 4.03
N ALA A 22 4.95 -12.89 3.20
CA ALA A 22 3.59 -12.60 3.63
C ALA A 22 2.62 -12.70 2.46
N LEU A 23 1.40 -13.13 2.81
CA LEU A 23 0.23 -13.13 1.95
C LEU A 23 -0.83 -12.25 2.61
N ILE A 24 -1.30 -11.22 1.91
CA ILE A 24 -2.35 -10.32 2.40
C ILE A 24 -3.59 -10.49 1.53
N ASN A 25 -4.72 -10.82 2.16
CA ASN A 25 -6.02 -10.82 1.48
C ASN A 25 -6.59 -9.41 1.44
N LEU A 26 -6.57 -8.78 0.27
CA LEU A 26 -7.09 -7.43 0.05
C LEU A 26 -8.61 -7.33 0.15
N ALA A 27 -9.35 -8.44 0.04
CA ALA A 27 -10.81 -8.42 0.18
C ALA A 27 -11.25 -8.08 1.62
N THR A 28 -10.39 -8.34 2.61
CA THR A 28 -10.66 -8.08 4.03
C THR A 28 -9.68 -7.09 4.66
N ALA A 29 -8.63 -6.72 3.95
CA ALA A 29 -7.70 -5.70 4.40
C ALA A 29 -8.22 -4.29 4.08
N GLN A 30 -7.93 -3.35 4.97
CA GLN A 30 -8.10 -1.93 4.74
C GLN A 30 -6.78 -1.32 4.30
N VAL A 31 -6.84 -0.43 3.33
CA VAL A 31 -5.68 0.37 2.92
C VAL A 31 -5.89 1.78 3.43
N GLU A 32 -4.85 2.31 4.06
CA GLU A 32 -4.84 3.65 4.63
C GLU A 32 -3.67 4.45 4.05
N TYR A 33 -3.96 5.72 3.76
CA TYR A 33 -2.99 6.68 3.28
C TYR A 33 -3.48 8.09 3.61
N SER A 34 -2.67 8.85 4.36
CA SER A 34 -2.94 10.27 4.63
C SER A 34 -1.65 11.05 4.86
N GLU A 35 -1.69 12.37 4.64
CA GLU A 35 -0.56 13.28 4.93
C GLU A 35 -0.17 13.23 6.40
N ASP A 36 -1.16 13.19 7.31
CA ASP A 36 -0.93 13.11 8.75
C ASP A 36 -0.24 11.81 9.16
N GLN A 37 -0.64 10.69 8.57
CA GLN A 37 0.00 9.39 8.81
C GLN A 37 1.46 9.42 8.35
N GLN A 38 1.75 10.00 7.20
CA GLN A 38 3.13 10.15 6.72
C GLN A 38 3.98 11.03 7.64
N ALA A 39 3.42 12.16 8.11
CA ALA A 39 4.10 13.05 9.04
C ALA A 39 4.42 12.36 10.38
N MET A 40 3.54 11.48 10.87
CA MET A 40 3.74 10.73 12.10
C MET A 40 4.79 9.62 11.95
N VAL A 41 4.76 8.89 10.84
CA VAL A 41 5.66 7.74 10.61
C VAL A 41 7.10 8.20 10.31
N LYS A 42 7.28 9.42 9.80
CA LYS A 42 8.59 10.00 9.41
C LYS A 42 9.38 9.15 8.40
N VAL A 43 8.70 8.24 7.70
CA VAL A 43 9.25 7.45 6.60
C VAL A 43 8.53 7.88 5.34
N PRO A 44 9.24 8.38 4.31
CA PRO A 44 8.61 8.84 3.08
C PRO A 44 8.07 7.66 2.27
N ASN A 45 7.16 7.96 1.35
CA ASN A 45 6.65 7.03 0.35
C ASN A 45 5.98 5.78 0.94
N THR A 46 5.29 5.95 2.08
CA THR A 46 4.60 4.86 2.78
C THR A 46 3.09 4.91 2.69
N PHE A 47 2.48 3.74 2.73
CA PHE A 47 1.05 3.52 2.98
C PHE A 47 0.87 2.33 3.93
N SER A 48 -0.30 2.21 4.56
CA SER A 48 -0.58 1.11 5.47
C SER A 48 -1.58 0.13 4.89
N VAL A 49 -1.39 -1.16 5.17
CA VAL A 49 -2.36 -2.22 4.89
C VAL A 49 -2.69 -2.91 6.20
N VAL A 50 -3.94 -2.78 6.64
CA VAL A 50 -4.41 -3.28 7.92
C VAL A 50 -5.34 -4.46 7.68
N THR A 51 -4.99 -5.60 8.23
CA THR A 51 -5.85 -6.79 8.30
C THR A 51 -6.44 -6.90 9.70
N LYS A 52 -7.41 -7.81 9.90
CA LYS A 52 -7.99 -8.09 11.22
C LYS A 52 -6.96 -8.34 12.34
N HIS A 53 -5.81 -8.92 12.01
CA HIS A 53 -4.83 -9.38 13.00
C HIS A 53 -3.46 -8.70 12.90
N ARG A 54 -3.19 -7.96 11.81
CA ARG A 54 -1.86 -7.42 11.50
C ARG A 54 -1.97 -6.11 10.74
N GLY A 55 -1.17 -5.12 11.12
CA GLY A 55 -0.89 -3.94 10.31
C GLY A 55 0.45 -4.09 9.59
N PHE A 56 0.51 -3.67 8.33
CA PHE A 56 1.70 -3.65 7.50
C PHE A 56 1.98 -2.23 7.05
N LEU A 57 3.16 -1.70 7.39
CA LEU A 57 3.65 -0.46 6.81
C LEU A 57 4.42 -0.78 5.52
N MET A 58 3.98 -0.20 4.41
CA MET A 58 4.49 -0.49 3.08
C MET A 58 5.25 0.73 2.57
N GLN A 59 6.58 0.64 2.53
CA GLN A 59 7.43 1.65 1.88
C GLN A 59 7.65 1.30 0.41
N THR A 60 7.66 2.33 -0.44
CA THR A 60 7.99 2.25 -1.87
C THR A 60 9.22 3.11 -2.18
N LEU A 61 9.80 2.97 -3.37
CA LEU A 61 11.02 3.69 -3.73
C LEU A 61 10.76 5.15 -4.10
N GLY A 62 9.53 5.51 -4.47
CA GLY A 62 9.18 6.89 -4.83
C GLY A 62 7.68 7.18 -4.77
N ASP A 63 7.34 8.47 -4.76
CA ASP A 63 5.96 8.95 -4.65
C ASP A 63 5.02 8.40 -5.73
N LYS A 64 5.52 8.31 -6.98
CA LYS A 64 4.72 7.77 -8.09
C LYS A 64 4.33 6.32 -7.83
N GLU A 65 5.24 5.52 -7.29
CA GLU A 65 4.97 4.10 -7.01
C GLU A 65 3.90 3.93 -5.94
N VAL A 66 3.87 4.77 -4.90
CA VAL A 66 2.80 4.75 -3.90
C VAL A 66 1.44 4.85 -4.56
N HIS A 67 1.26 5.82 -5.47
CA HIS A 67 -0.01 6.03 -6.13
C HIS A 67 -0.36 4.86 -7.05
N ASP A 68 0.59 4.35 -7.83
CA ASP A 68 0.39 3.16 -8.67
C ASP A 68 -0.08 1.95 -7.83
N TRP A 69 0.52 1.75 -6.66
CA TRP A 69 0.11 0.72 -5.70
C TRP A 69 -1.29 0.94 -5.12
N LEU A 70 -1.62 2.17 -4.74
CA LEU A 70 -2.95 2.51 -4.25
C LEU A 70 -4.01 2.27 -5.32
N TYR A 71 -3.76 2.64 -6.58
CA TYR A 71 -4.68 2.36 -7.69
C TYR A 71 -4.84 0.84 -7.96
N ALA A 72 -3.76 0.08 -7.86
CA ALA A 72 -3.80 -1.37 -8.06
C ALA A 72 -4.59 -2.10 -6.95
N ILE A 73 -4.49 -1.62 -5.71
CA ILE A 73 -5.07 -2.26 -4.52
C ILE A 73 -6.48 -1.72 -4.20
N ASN A 74 -6.64 -0.39 -4.12
CA ASN A 74 -7.88 0.28 -3.76
C ASN A 74 -8.09 1.54 -4.63
N PRO A 75 -8.64 1.38 -5.85
CA PRO A 75 -8.81 2.50 -6.79
C PRO A 75 -9.76 3.59 -6.29
N LEU A 76 -10.70 3.26 -5.39
CA LEU A 76 -11.61 4.24 -4.80
C LEU A 76 -10.85 5.20 -3.87
N LEU A 77 -10.03 4.66 -2.98
CA LEU A 77 -9.18 5.45 -2.10
C LEU A 77 -8.22 6.33 -2.93
N ALA A 78 -7.58 5.75 -3.95
CA ALA A 78 -6.69 6.49 -4.84
C ALA A 78 -7.41 7.68 -5.53
N GLY A 79 -8.65 7.46 -5.99
CA GLY A 79 -9.49 8.52 -6.55
C GLY A 79 -9.86 9.61 -5.56
N GLN A 80 -10.14 9.26 -4.30
CA GLN A 80 -10.44 10.22 -3.23
C GLN A 80 -9.24 11.12 -2.91
N ILE A 81 -8.05 10.53 -2.76
CA ILE A 81 -6.80 11.26 -2.49
C ILE A 81 -6.49 12.23 -3.63
N ARG A 82 -6.61 11.77 -4.88
CA ARG A 82 -6.38 12.63 -6.05
C ARG A 82 -7.33 13.83 -6.05
N ARG A 83 -8.63 13.60 -5.81
CA ARG A 83 -9.63 14.67 -5.77
C ARG A 83 -9.34 15.68 -4.66
N GLN A 84 -8.89 15.24 -3.49
CA GLN A 84 -8.53 16.15 -2.39
C GLN A 84 -7.33 17.03 -2.75
N LYS A 85 -6.35 16.51 -3.48
CA LYS A 85 -5.19 17.29 -3.96
C LYS A 85 -5.55 18.32 -5.02
N GLU A 86 -6.56 18.06 -5.86
CA GLU A 86 -7.03 19.01 -6.88
C GLU A 86 -7.87 20.17 -6.29
N VAL A 87 -8.37 20.02 -5.06
CA VAL A 87 -9.21 21.02 -4.37
C VAL A 87 -8.40 21.92 -3.42
N LYS A 88 -7.16 21.52 -3.07
CA LYS A 88 -6.18 22.33 -2.34
C LYS A 88 -5.39 23.21 -3.29
#